data_AF-A0A1I2UDZ6-F1
#
_entry.id   AF-A0A1I2UDZ6-F1
#
_cell.length_a   1.000
_cell.length_b   1.000
_cell.length_c   1.000
_cell.angle_alpha   90.00
_cell.angle_beta   90.00
_cell.angle_gamma   90.00
#
_symmetry.space_group_name_H-M   'P 1'
#
loop_
_entity.id
_entity.type
_entity.pdbx_description
1 polymer ?
#
loop_
_entity_poly.entity_id
_entity_poly.type
_entity_poly.pdbx_seq_one_letter_code
_entity_poly.pdbx_strand_id
1 'polypeptide(L)' 'MSQTIRVKPTHDGTYTVYRGTEVLVSGLTRPQAERYEADLALLASLVAANPPHGLTV' A
#
# COMPACT_ATOMS: atom_id res chain seq x y z
N MET A 1 9.34 10.47 5.11
CA MET A 1 9.36 9.99 3.71
C MET A 1 8.10 9.18 3.46
N SER A 2 7.05 9.81 2.93
CA SER A 2 5.76 9.19 2.64
C SER A 2 5.96 8.16 1.53
N GLN A 3 5.89 6.88 1.88
CA GLN A 3 6.05 5.78 0.94
C GLN A 3 4.77 5.70 0.09
N THR A 4 4.77 6.37 -1.07
CA THR A 4 3.63 6.42 -1.98
C THR A 4 3.29 5.01 -2.46
N ILE A 5 2.04 4.59 -2.25
CA ILE A 5 1.50 3.36 -2.82
C ILE A 5 1.24 3.60 -4.31
N ARG A 6 1.66 2.67 -5.16
CA ARG A 6 1.47 2.74 -6.61
C ARG A 6 0.98 1.41 -7.12
N VAL A 7 -0.10 1.41 -7.87
CA VAL A 7 -0.57 0.24 -8.60
C VAL A 7 -0.05 0.31 -10.04
N LYS A 8 0.61 -0.75 -10.52
CA LYS A 8 1.01 -0.87 -11.92
C LYS A 8 0.40 -2.11 -12.57
N PRO A 9 -0.14 -2.00 -13.80
CA PRO A 9 -0.51 -3.17 -14.58
C PRO A 9 0.76 -3.93 -15.00
N THR A 10 0.62 -5.24 -15.10
CA THR A 10 1.64 -6.21 -15.50
C THR A 10 1.31 -6.71 -16.90
N HIS A 11 2.32 -7.19 -17.64
CA HIS A 11 2.17 -7.69 -19.01
C HIS A 11 1.14 -8.85 -19.13
N ASP A 12 0.95 -9.61 -18.06
CA ASP A 12 0.00 -10.72 -17.97
C ASP A 12 -1.47 -10.26 -17.77
N GLY A 13 -1.73 -8.96 -17.64
CA GLY A 13 -3.07 -8.41 -17.40
C GLY A 13 -3.46 -8.32 -15.91
N THR A 14 -2.56 -8.74 -15.02
CA THR A 14 -2.67 -8.58 -13.56
C THR A 14 -2.08 -7.24 -13.10
N TYR A 15 -2.32 -6.88 -11.85
CA TYR A 15 -1.90 -5.64 -11.22
C TYR A 15 -0.94 -5.96 -10.06
N THR A 16 0.08 -5.12 -9.92
CA THR A 16 1.08 -5.22 -8.86
C THR A 16 1.06 -3.93 -8.07
N VAL A 17 0.99 -4.06 -6.75
CA VAL A 17 1.01 -2.94 -5.80
C VAL A 17 2.43 -2.76 -5.30
N TYR A 18 2.92 -1.54 -5.40
CA TYR A 18 4.24 -1.12 -4.97
C TYR A 18 4.13 -0.13 -3.82
N ARG A 19 5.10 -0.17 -2.92
CA ARG A 19 5.34 0.86 -1.91
C ARG A 19 6.73 1.43 -2.16
N GLY A 20 6.79 2.58 -2.83
CA GLY A 20 8.06 3.09 -3.35
C GLY A 20 8.66 2.15 -4.39
N THR A 21 9.81 1.54 -4.08
CA THR A 21 10.50 0.56 -4.94
C THR A 21 10.20 -0.90 -4.57
N GLU A 22 9.50 -1.12 -3.46
CA GLU A 22 9.19 -2.46 -2.95
C GLU A 22 7.89 -2.98 -3.55
N VAL A 23 7.86 -4.26 -3.91
CA VAL A 23 6.64 -4.97 -4.32
C VAL A 23 5.94 -5.48 -3.07
N LEU A 24 4.71 -5.02 -2.84
CA LEU A 24 3.89 -5.53 -1.75
C LEU A 24 3.15 -6.81 -2.16
N VAL A 25 2.46 -6.74 -3.30
CA VAL A 25 1.64 -7.84 -3.82
C VAL A 25 1.61 -7.78 -5.34
N SER A 26 1.72 -8.93 -6.00
CA SER A 26 1.60 -9.10 -7.45
C SER A 26 0.47 -10.07 -7.81
N GLY A 27 -0.03 -10.00 -9.04
CA GLY A 27 -1.04 -10.95 -9.54
C GLY A 27 -2.48 -10.58 -9.17
N LEU A 28 -2.74 -9.32 -8.78
CA LEU A 28 -4.08 -8.86 -8.44
C LEU A 28 -4.91 -8.60 -9.69
N THR A 29 -6.22 -8.83 -9.61
CA THR A 29 -7.16 -8.23 -10.56
C THR A 29 -7.29 -6.73 -10.29
N ARG A 30 -7.76 -5.96 -11.27
CA ARG A 30 -8.01 -4.51 -11.11
C ARG A 30 -8.80 -4.18 -9.83
N PRO A 31 -9.99 -4.76 -9.57
CA PRO A 31 -10.76 -4.44 -8.37
C PRO A 31 -10.07 -4.87 -7.07
N GLN A 32 -9.23 -5.92 -7.09
CA GLN A 32 -8.44 -6.30 -5.93
C GLN A 32 -7.33 -5.30 -5.63
N ALA A 33 -6.66 -4.79 -6.66
CA ALA A 33 -5.62 -3.78 -6.49
C ALA A 33 -6.20 -2.45 -5.97
N GLU A 34 -7.35 -2.02 -6.49
CA GLU A 34 -8.07 -0.84 -5.99
C GLU A 34 -8.47 -1.01 -4.51
N ARG A 35 -8.99 -2.18 -4.14
CA ARG A 35 -9.35 -2.49 -2.76
C ARG A 35 -8.14 -2.49 -1.84
N TYR A 36 -7.02 -3.04 -2.30
CA TYR A 36 -5.78 -3.10 -1.52
C TYR A 36 -5.18 -1.71 -1.32
N GLU A 37 -5.27 -0.83 -2.32
CA GLU A 37 -4.84 0.57 -2.19
C GLU A 37 -5.69 1.32 -1.13
N ALA A 38 -7.02 1.14 -1.17
CA ALA A 38 -7.94 1.74 -0.21
C ALA A 38 -7.68 1.26 1.23
N ASP A 39 -7.39 -0.03 1.42
CA ASP A 39 -7.05 -0.61 2.71
C ASP A 39 -5.74 -0.03 3.26
N LEU A 40 -4.72 0.09 2.41
CA LEU A 40 -3.44 0.71 2.79
C LEU A 40 -3.58 2.20 3.13
N ALA A 41 -4.41 2.94 2.39
CA ALA A 41 -4.71 4.34 2.70
C ALA A 41 -5.41 4.48 4.05
N LEU A 42 -6.35 3.58 4.35
CA LEU A 42 -7.04 3.53 5.64
C LEU A 42 -6.07 3.21 6.79
N LEU A 43 -5.21 2.19 6.61
CA LEU A 43 -4.19 1.83 7.59
C LEU A 43 -3.20 2.98 7.83
N ALA A 44 -2.77 3.66 6.77
CA ALA A 44 -1.89 4.82 6.89
C ALA A 44 -2.56 5.97 7.66
N SER A 45 -3.86 6.21 7.44
CA SER A 45 -4.64 7.19 8.18
C SER A 45 -4.79 6.80 9.66
N LEU A 46 -5.06 5.53 9.97
CA LEU A 46 -5.16 5.03 11.33
C LEU A 46 -3.83 5.13 12.09
N VAL A 47 -2.71 4.81 11.44
CA VAL A 47 -1.36 4.97 12.00
C VAL A 47 -1.01 6.45 12.20
N ALA A 48 -1.43 7.33 11.29
CA ALA A 48 -1.26 8.77 11.46
C ALA A 48 -2.12 9.32 12.61
N ALA A 49 -3.33 8.77 12.81
CA ALA A 49 -4.22 9.14 13.90
C ALA A 49 -3.81 8.56 15.26
N ASN A 50 -2.94 7.56 15.28
CA ASN A 50 -2.45 6.92 16.49
C ASN A 50 -0.92 6.75 16.41
N PRO A 51 -0.15 7.84 16.61
CA PRO A 51 1.31 7.75 16.60
C PRO A 51 1.74 6.79 17.73
N PRO A 52 2.73 5.90 17.49
CA PRO A 52 3.21 5.01 18.53
C PRO A 52 3.78 5.83 19.69
N HIS A 53 3.02 5.94 20.77
CA HIS A 53 3.52 6.43 22.05
C HIS A 53 4.48 5.37 22.62
N GLY A 54 5.78 5.58 22.43
CA GLY A 54 6.79 4.91 23.25
C GLY A 54 8.00 4.37 22.49
N LEU A 55 9.07 5.17 22.45
CA LEU A 55 10.37 4.80 23.04
C LEU A 55 11.27 6.05 23.08
N THR A 56 10.99 6.93 24.03
CA THR A 56 12.03 7.76 24.66
C THR A 56 12.34 7.04 25.97
N VAL A 57 13.51 6.42 26.05
CA VAL A 57 14.21 6.13 27.31
C VAL A 57 15.69 6.32 27.08
#